data_AF-A2HBB4-F1
#
_entry.id   AF-A2HBB4-F1
#
_cell.length_a   1.000
_cell.length_b   1.000
_cell.length_c   1.000
_cell.angle_alpha   90.00
_cell.angle_beta   90.00
_cell.angle_gamma   90.00
#
_symmetry.space_group_name_H-M   'P 1'
#
loop_
_entity.id
_entity.type
_entity.pdbx_description
1 polymer ?
#
loop_
_entity_poly.entity_id
_entity_poly.type
_entity_poly.pdbx_seq_one_letter_code
_entity_poly.pdbx_strand_id
1 'polypeptide(L)'
;MDKDCDMVYKNISDIYKSGEFKTYDNFVSLAAKCVWQIRDKDRRGKVWHEQIKPTASDLKKTIDALVVLAGFISMYNAKTMSQCSKCKAAMRKYNYSVKEIERMRNDYADLKKEAEKPVENKMDMLSFLNKNYPTADDFLLSDVKKKYKETFGIVKTFDVLKEEIEATKLFRISNIHRTIHVKRL
;
A
#
# COMPACT_ATOMS: atom_id res chain seq x y z
N MET A 1 7.75 17.43 0.23
CA MET A 1 7.95 16.88 1.59
C MET A 1 7.63 17.90 2.69
N ASP A 2 7.46 19.20 2.41
CA ASP A 2 7.23 20.22 3.47
C ASP A 2 5.81 20.41 3.99
N LYS A 3 4.78 20.40 3.12
CA LYS A 3 3.43 20.82 3.53
C LYS A 3 2.82 20.00 4.66
N ASP A 4 3.09 18.70 4.70
CA ASP A 4 2.56 17.82 5.74
C ASP A 4 3.29 18.03 7.07
N CYS A 5 4.61 18.29 7.04
CA CYS A 5 5.39 18.66 8.22
C CYS A 5 4.93 20.01 8.78
N ASP A 6 4.79 21.04 7.94
CA ASP A 6 4.35 22.38 8.36
C ASP A 6 2.97 22.35 9.02
N MET A 7 2.07 21.52 8.50
CA MET A 7 0.73 21.34 9.05
C MET A 7 0.76 20.62 10.41
N VAL A 8 1.62 19.62 10.59
CA VAL A 8 1.81 18.96 11.90
C VAL A 8 2.37 19.96 12.92
N TYR A 9 3.38 20.75 12.56
CA TYR A 9 3.94 21.80 13.42
C TYR A 9 2.90 22.83 13.82
N LYS A 10 2.06 23.28 12.87
CA LYS A 10 0.97 24.20 13.15
C LYS A 10 -0.05 23.62 14.13
N ASN A 11 -0.49 22.37 13.92
CA ASN A 11 -1.44 21.70 14.80
C ASN A 11 -0.88 21.55 16.22
N ILE A 12 0.40 21.20 16.36
CA ILE A 12 1.08 21.13 17.66
C ILE A 12 1.12 22.52 18.34
N SER A 13 1.50 23.56 17.59
CA SER A 13 1.50 24.94 18.08
C SER A 13 0.10 25.38 18.56
N ASP A 14 -0.95 25.04 17.82
CA ASP A 14 -2.32 25.40 18.16
C ASP A 14 -2.77 24.73 19.46
N ILE A 15 -2.40 23.46 19.68
CA ILE A 15 -2.62 22.75 20.96
C ILE A 15 -1.93 23.51 22.11
N TYR A 16 -0.65 23.85 21.98
CA TYR A 16 0.09 24.56 23.04
C TYR A 16 -0.47 25.95 23.35
N LYS A 17 -1.08 26.62 22.37
CA LYS A 17 -1.71 27.94 22.54
C LYS A 17 -3.14 27.87 23.08
N SER A 18 -3.76 26.69 23.07
CA SER A 18 -5.15 26.47 23.50
C SER A 18 -5.37 26.83 24.97
N GLY A 19 -6.61 27.21 25.31
CA GLY A 19 -6.98 27.52 26.70
C GLY A 19 -6.96 26.28 27.59
N GLU A 20 -7.25 25.13 27.01
CA GLU A 20 -7.26 23.82 27.65
C GLU A 20 -5.85 23.40 28.05
N PHE A 21 -4.86 23.57 27.16
CA PHE A 21 -3.47 23.30 27.49
C PHE A 21 -2.97 24.22 28.61
N LYS A 22 -3.31 25.53 28.54
CA LYS A 22 -2.98 26.47 29.63
C LYS A 22 -3.63 26.08 30.96
N THR A 23 -4.86 25.58 30.93
CA THR A 23 -5.56 25.10 32.13
C THR A 23 -4.84 23.91 32.75
N TYR A 24 -4.45 22.94 31.92
CA TYR A 24 -3.64 21.80 32.33
C TYR A 24 -2.27 22.22 32.89
N ASP A 25 -1.55 23.08 32.17
CA ASP A 25 -0.21 23.55 32.55
C ASP A 25 -0.22 24.33 33.87
N ASN A 26 -1.24 25.18 34.07
CA ASN A 26 -1.44 25.90 35.33
C ASN A 26 -1.68 24.93 36.50
N PHE A 27 -2.46 23.87 36.29
CA PHE A 27 -2.70 22.85 37.32
C PHE A 27 -1.42 22.09 37.67
N VAL A 28 -0.65 21.65 36.67
CA VAL A 28 0.64 20.97 36.88
C VAL A 28 1.61 21.87 37.64
N SER A 29 1.70 23.14 37.26
CA SER A 29 2.51 24.15 37.94
C SER A 29 2.08 24.36 39.40
N LEU A 30 0.77 24.40 39.66
CA LEU A 30 0.23 24.53 41.01
C LEU A 30 0.57 23.30 41.87
N ALA A 31 0.38 22.10 41.32
CA ALA A 31 0.69 20.84 41.99
C ALA A 31 2.21 20.73 42.29
N ALA A 32 3.06 21.08 41.34
CA ALA A 32 4.52 21.09 41.52
C ALA A 32 4.95 22.07 42.61
N LYS A 33 4.37 23.28 42.64
CA LYS A 33 4.62 24.26 43.71
C LYS A 33 4.18 23.74 45.07
N CYS A 34 3.01 23.12 45.17
CA CYS A 34 2.51 22.49 46.39
C CYS A 34 3.51 21.45 46.92
N VAL A 35 3.92 20.49 46.07
CA VAL A 35 4.89 19.44 46.43
C VAL A 35 6.23 20.04 46.87
N TRP A 36 6.72 21.07 46.17
CA TRP A 36 7.98 21.72 46.50
C TRP A 36 7.92 22.43 47.86
N GLN A 37 6.82 23.10 48.18
CA GLN A 37 6.61 23.74 49.48
C GLN A 37 6.56 22.74 50.63
N ILE A 38 5.83 21.63 50.46
CA ILE A 38 5.77 20.56 51.45
C ILE A 38 7.18 20.04 51.73
N ARG A 39 7.93 19.70 50.68
CA ARG A 39 9.31 19.22 50.78
C ARG A 39 10.25 20.23 51.46
N ASP A 40 10.16 21.52 51.13
CA ASP A 40 11.01 22.55 51.74
C ASP A 40 10.71 22.76 53.23
N LYS A 41 9.44 22.71 53.63
CA LYS A 41 9.04 22.83 55.05
C LYS A 41 9.43 21.59 55.84
N ASP A 42 9.20 20.41 55.30
CA ASP A 42 9.58 19.13 55.88
C ASP A 42 11.10 19.06 56.13
N ARG A 43 11.91 19.42 55.12
CA ARG A 43 13.38 19.51 55.24
C ARG A 43 13.85 20.43 56.38
N ARG A 44 13.06 21.45 56.73
CA ARG A 44 13.37 22.42 57.79
C ARG A 44 12.78 22.05 59.15
N GLY A 45 12.13 20.88 59.27
CA GLY A 45 11.45 20.46 60.49
C GLY A 45 10.26 21.36 60.86
N LYS A 46 9.66 22.05 59.88
CA LYS A 46 8.53 22.96 60.09
C LYS A 46 7.24 22.33 59.59
N VAL A 47 6.17 22.49 60.38
CA VAL A 47 4.82 22.08 59.96
C VAL A 47 4.38 22.90 58.75
N TRP A 48 3.87 22.23 57.72
CA TRP A 48 3.29 22.87 56.55
C TRP A 48 1.81 23.20 56.83
N HIS A 49 1.47 24.49 56.80
CA HIS A 49 0.09 24.96 56.88
C HIS A 49 -0.39 25.23 55.45
N GLU A 50 -1.42 24.50 55.01
CA GLU A 50 -1.89 24.36 53.61
C GLU A 50 -2.20 25.69 52.90
N GLN A 51 -1.22 26.35 52.27
CA GLN A 51 -1.46 27.63 51.57
C GLN A 51 -1.77 27.48 50.07
N ILE A 52 -1.22 26.45 49.42
CA ILE A 52 -1.33 26.29 47.97
C ILE A 52 -1.59 24.81 47.67
N LYS A 53 -2.86 24.41 47.67
CA LYS A 53 -3.29 23.06 47.27
C LYS A 53 -4.30 23.15 46.12
N PRO A 54 -4.18 22.31 45.07
CA PRO A 54 -5.21 22.23 44.04
C PRO A 54 -6.56 21.86 44.67
N THR A 55 -7.61 22.56 44.28
CA THR A 55 -8.96 22.26 44.74
C THR A 55 -9.60 21.15 43.90
N ALA A 56 -10.70 20.58 44.40
CA ALA A 56 -11.51 19.64 43.61
C ALA A 56 -12.04 20.28 42.31
N SER A 57 -12.30 21.59 42.33
CA SER A 57 -12.71 22.36 41.14
C SER A 57 -11.58 22.45 40.13
N ASP A 58 -10.34 22.71 40.57
CA ASP A 58 -9.16 22.76 39.70
C ASP A 58 -8.91 21.40 39.03
N LEU A 59 -9.07 20.32 39.80
CA LEU A 59 -8.97 18.96 39.27
C LEU A 59 -10.04 18.70 38.21
N LYS A 60 -11.30 19.06 38.48
CA LYS A 60 -12.40 18.86 37.53
C LYS A 60 -12.18 19.64 36.23
N LYS A 61 -11.82 20.93 36.33
CA LYS A 61 -11.47 21.77 35.16
C LYS A 61 -10.32 21.18 34.35
N THR A 62 -9.31 20.63 35.03
CA THR A 62 -8.16 20.00 34.36
C THR A 62 -8.56 18.71 33.63
N ILE A 63 -9.40 17.87 34.23
CA ILE A 63 -9.95 16.67 33.58
C ILE A 63 -10.74 17.06 32.32
N ASP A 64 -11.62 18.06 32.45
CA ASP A 64 -12.44 18.52 31.32
C ASP A 64 -11.56 19.09 30.19
N ALA A 65 -10.51 19.87 30.54
CA ALA A 65 -9.52 20.35 29.58
C ALA A 65 -8.76 19.21 28.87
N LEU A 66 -8.36 18.16 29.60
CA LEU A 66 -7.69 16.99 29.03
C LEU A 66 -8.57 16.23 28.04
N VAL A 67 -9.88 16.10 28.33
CA VAL A 67 -10.84 15.48 27.40
C VAL A 67 -10.92 16.26 26.09
N VAL A 68 -10.99 17.60 26.17
CA VAL A 68 -11.01 18.45 24.97
C VAL A 68 -9.70 18.36 24.19
N LEU A 69 -8.55 18.37 24.87
CA LEU A 69 -7.23 18.18 24.23
C LEU A 69 -7.13 16.84 23.48
N ALA A 70 -7.64 15.76 24.07
CA ALA A 70 -7.71 14.46 23.39
C ALA A 70 -8.59 14.52 22.13
N GLY A 71 -9.68 15.30 22.17
CA GLY A 71 -10.50 15.62 21.00
C GLY A 71 -9.73 16.37 19.91
N PHE A 72 -8.98 17.41 20.27
CA PHE A 72 -8.12 18.13 19.33
C PHE A 72 -7.08 17.23 18.68
N ILE A 73 -6.37 16.41 19.45
CA ILE A 73 -5.39 15.45 18.93
C ILE A 73 -6.05 14.49 17.93
N SER A 74 -7.22 13.94 18.27
CA SER A 74 -7.97 13.04 17.39
C SER A 74 -8.38 13.73 16.08
N MET A 75 -8.88 14.96 16.17
CA MET A 75 -9.25 15.78 15.01
C MET A 75 -8.04 16.07 14.13
N TYR A 76 -6.91 16.48 14.71
CA TYR A 76 -5.71 16.80 13.94
C TYR A 76 -5.13 15.56 13.27
N ASN A 77 -5.09 14.42 13.97
CA ASN A 77 -4.69 13.14 13.38
C ASN A 77 -5.58 12.72 12.21
N ALA A 78 -6.90 12.95 12.32
CA ALA A 78 -7.82 12.68 11.22
C ALA A 78 -7.59 13.61 10.01
N LYS A 79 -7.19 14.87 10.26
CA LYS A 79 -6.89 15.85 9.20
C LYS A 79 -5.54 15.60 8.51
N THR A 80 -4.52 15.15 9.26
CA THR A 80 -3.17 14.89 8.72
C THR A 80 -3.05 13.50 8.08
N MET A 81 -3.85 12.52 8.49
CA MET A 81 -4.03 11.28 7.72
C MET A 81 -5.03 11.50 6.58
N SER A 82 -4.53 11.99 5.44
CA SER A 82 -5.33 12.33 4.24
C SER A 82 -6.24 11.22 3.72
N GLN A 83 -6.01 9.95 4.10
CA GLN A 83 -6.87 8.83 3.74
C GLN A 83 -6.92 7.79 4.88
N CYS A 84 -8.13 7.49 5.37
CA CYS A 84 -8.33 6.40 6.32
C CYS A 84 -8.00 5.04 5.66
N SER A 85 -7.74 4.01 6.46
CA SER A 85 -7.38 2.68 5.97
C SER A 85 -8.39 2.10 4.98
N LYS A 86 -9.70 2.36 5.19
CA LYS A 86 -10.78 1.96 4.27
C LYS A 86 -10.71 2.72 2.94
N CYS A 87 -10.49 4.03 2.96
CA CYS A 87 -10.32 4.85 1.75
C CYS A 87 -9.09 4.42 0.95
N LYS A 88 -7.95 4.16 1.61
CA LYS A 88 -6.75 3.62 0.95
C LYS A 88 -7.01 2.27 0.29
N ALA A 89 -7.75 1.39 0.96
CA ALA A 89 -8.10 0.08 0.40
C ALA A 89 -9.02 0.20 -0.83
N ALA A 90 -10.02 1.10 -0.79
CA ALA A 90 -10.89 1.37 -1.93
C ALA A 90 -10.10 1.94 -3.12
N MET A 91 -9.20 2.90 -2.88
CA MET A 91 -8.34 3.49 -3.90
C MET A 91 -7.44 2.43 -4.56
N ARG A 92 -6.87 1.50 -3.77
CA ARG A 92 -6.08 0.38 -4.30
C ARG A 92 -6.88 -0.54 -5.20
N LYS A 93 -8.12 -0.89 -4.80
CA LYS A 93 -9.02 -1.71 -5.62
C LYS A 93 -9.35 -1.01 -6.93
N TYR A 94 -9.71 0.27 -6.88
CA TYR A 94 -9.97 1.08 -8.07
C TYR A 94 -8.75 1.09 -9.03
N ASN A 95 -7.56 1.40 -8.51
CA ASN A 95 -6.34 1.44 -9.30
C ASN A 95 -5.99 0.08 -9.93
N TYR A 96 -6.26 -1.02 -9.22
CA TYR A 96 -6.09 -2.37 -9.76
C TYR A 96 -7.05 -2.63 -10.93
N SER A 97 -8.33 -2.30 -10.77
CA SER A 97 -9.34 -2.46 -11.83
C SER A 97 -8.99 -1.64 -13.07
N VAL A 98 -8.52 -0.39 -12.91
CA VAL A 98 -8.09 0.45 -14.02
C VAL A 98 -6.93 -0.19 -14.78
N LYS A 99 -5.91 -0.70 -14.07
CA LYS A 99 -4.76 -1.37 -14.69
C LYS A 99 -5.14 -2.62 -15.48
N GLU A 100 -6.08 -3.42 -14.97
CA GLU A 100 -6.56 -4.61 -15.71
C GLU A 100 -7.37 -4.22 -16.95
N ILE A 101 -8.19 -3.16 -16.88
CA ILE A 101 -8.89 -2.63 -18.07
C ILE A 101 -7.89 -2.14 -19.12
N GLU A 102 -6.83 -1.43 -18.72
CA GLU A 102 -5.77 -1.00 -19.63
C GLU A 102 -5.03 -2.18 -20.26
N ARG A 103 -4.73 -3.23 -19.49
CA ARG A 103 -4.11 -4.46 -20.02
C ARG A 103 -5.01 -5.11 -21.08
N MET A 104 -6.30 -5.31 -20.78
CA MET A 104 -7.25 -5.89 -21.74
C MET A 104 -7.38 -5.08 -23.03
N ARG A 105 -7.36 -3.74 -22.94
CA ARG A 105 -7.38 -2.86 -24.11
C ARG A 105 -6.12 -3.02 -24.97
N ASN A 106 -4.96 -3.15 -24.34
CA ASN A 106 -3.71 -3.36 -25.06
C ASN A 106 -3.69 -4.73 -25.75
N ASP A 107 -4.14 -5.79 -25.05
CA ASP A 107 -4.27 -7.13 -25.63
C ASP A 107 -5.20 -7.13 -26.86
N TYR A 108 -6.33 -6.42 -26.77
CA TYR A 108 -7.27 -6.27 -27.89
C TYR A 108 -6.67 -5.51 -29.08
N ALA A 109 -5.90 -4.44 -28.81
CA ALA A 109 -5.24 -3.66 -29.85
C ALA A 109 -4.18 -4.50 -30.60
N ASP A 110 -3.43 -5.35 -29.89
CA ASP A 110 -2.47 -6.27 -30.48
C ASP A 110 -3.16 -7.30 -31.37
N LEU A 111 -4.27 -7.91 -30.90
CA LEU A 111 -5.07 -8.84 -31.71
C LEU A 111 -5.61 -8.21 -32.99
N LYS A 112 -6.09 -6.96 -32.92
CA LYS A 112 -6.59 -6.25 -34.09
C LYS A 112 -5.50 -6.03 -35.13
N LYS A 113 -4.30 -5.61 -34.70
CA LYS A 113 -3.14 -5.45 -35.60
C LYS A 113 -2.73 -6.75 -36.27
N GLU A 114 -2.91 -7.89 -35.62
CA GLU A 114 -2.60 -9.21 -36.18
C GLU A 114 -3.61 -9.67 -37.21
N ALA A 115 -4.90 -9.40 -36.99
CA ALA A 115 -5.94 -9.68 -37.97
C ALA A 115 -5.78 -8.85 -39.26
N GLU A 116 -5.11 -7.70 -39.18
CA GLU A 116 -4.85 -6.80 -40.32
C GLU A 116 -3.59 -7.18 -41.13
N LYS A 117 -2.72 -8.08 -40.63
CA LYS A 117 -1.53 -8.52 -41.39
C LYS A 117 -1.94 -9.56 -42.46
N PRO A 118 -1.45 -9.43 -43.71
CA PRO A 118 -1.68 -10.44 -44.74
C PRO A 118 -1.11 -11.79 -44.31
N VAL A 119 -1.74 -12.88 -44.79
CA VAL A 119 -1.40 -14.28 -44.48
C VAL A 119 -0.05 -14.63 -45.15
N GLU A 120 1.05 -14.10 -44.63
CA GLU A 120 2.38 -14.42 -45.13
C GLU A 120 2.99 -15.56 -44.33
N ASN A 121 3.15 -16.70 -45.04
CA ASN A 121 3.94 -17.88 -44.71
C ASN A 121 3.98 -18.29 -43.24
N LYS A 122 2.87 -18.85 -42.75
CA LYS A 122 2.87 -19.68 -41.53
C LYS A 122 3.79 -20.88 -41.77
N MET A 123 5.04 -20.80 -41.32
CA MET A 123 5.89 -21.97 -41.12
C MET A 123 5.10 -22.96 -40.24
N ASP A 124 5.04 -24.22 -40.66
CA ASP A 124 4.37 -25.28 -39.90
C ASP A 124 4.92 -25.35 -38.46
N MET A 125 4.02 -25.52 -37.47
CA MET A 125 4.35 -25.42 -36.05
C MET A 125 5.45 -26.42 -35.67
N LEU A 126 5.40 -27.62 -36.26
CA LEU A 126 6.43 -28.64 -36.07
C LEU A 126 7.80 -28.17 -36.58
N SER A 127 7.83 -27.56 -37.76
CA SER A 127 9.05 -27.02 -38.35
C SER A 127 9.65 -25.89 -37.51
N PHE A 128 8.81 -25.05 -36.91
CA PHE A 128 9.25 -24.02 -35.96
C PHE A 128 9.85 -24.62 -34.69
N LEU A 129 9.19 -25.62 -34.08
CA LEU A 129 9.66 -26.24 -32.83
C LEU A 129 10.99 -26.95 -33.05
N ASN A 130 11.13 -27.74 -34.11
CA ASN A 130 12.37 -28.45 -34.41
C ASN A 130 13.54 -27.51 -34.70
N LYS A 131 13.29 -26.35 -35.32
CA LYS A 131 14.33 -25.34 -35.56
C LYS A 131 14.77 -24.62 -34.29
N ASN A 132 13.83 -24.29 -33.40
CA ASN A 132 14.11 -23.48 -32.20
C ASN A 132 14.47 -24.28 -30.96
N TYR A 133 14.12 -25.57 -30.95
CA TYR A 133 14.30 -26.52 -29.85
C TYR A 133 14.76 -27.89 -30.39
N PRO A 134 15.90 -27.96 -31.12
CA PRO A 134 16.31 -29.17 -31.83
C PRO A 134 16.58 -30.35 -30.90
N THR A 135 17.13 -30.09 -29.71
CA THR A 135 17.56 -31.10 -28.74
C THR A 135 16.89 -30.97 -27.38
N ALA A 136 15.98 -30.02 -27.21
CA ALA A 136 15.32 -29.79 -25.92
C ALA A 136 14.10 -30.71 -25.77
N ASP A 137 14.12 -31.52 -24.72
CA ASP A 137 13.03 -32.45 -24.38
C ASP A 137 11.96 -31.79 -23.49
N ASP A 138 12.28 -30.69 -22.83
CA ASP A 138 11.37 -29.92 -21.97
C ASP A 138 11.70 -28.42 -22.06
N PHE A 139 10.69 -27.59 -22.34
CA PHE A 139 10.82 -26.13 -22.42
C PHE A 139 9.48 -25.44 -22.11
N LEU A 140 9.53 -24.15 -21.75
CA LEU A 140 8.33 -23.42 -21.31
C LEU A 140 7.46 -22.96 -22.48
N LEU A 141 6.14 -23.11 -22.33
CA LEU A 141 5.18 -22.59 -23.31
C LEU A 141 5.23 -21.04 -23.43
N SER A 142 5.61 -20.34 -22.35
CA SER A 142 5.86 -18.90 -22.38
C SER A 142 7.01 -18.53 -23.32
N ASP A 143 8.05 -19.36 -23.36
CA ASP A 143 9.23 -19.12 -24.20
C ASP A 143 8.91 -19.41 -25.66
N VAL A 144 8.08 -20.44 -25.93
CA VAL A 144 7.51 -20.69 -27.27
C VAL A 144 6.73 -19.47 -27.74
N LYS A 145 5.81 -18.95 -26.91
CA LYS A 145 4.99 -17.77 -27.25
C LYS A 145 5.87 -16.55 -27.55
N LYS A 146 6.91 -16.32 -26.75
CA LYS A 146 7.86 -15.21 -26.94
C LYS A 146 8.64 -15.35 -28.25
N LYS A 147 9.29 -16.49 -28.49
CA LYS A 147 10.05 -16.74 -29.73
C LYS A 147 9.17 -16.70 -30.97
N TYR A 148 7.93 -17.20 -30.88
CA TYR A 148 6.97 -17.16 -32.00
C TYR A 148 6.63 -15.70 -32.36
N LYS A 149 6.37 -14.85 -31.35
CA LYS A 149 6.19 -13.40 -31.55
C LYS A 149 7.42 -12.74 -32.16
N GLU A 150 8.62 -13.08 -31.69
CA GLU A 150 9.87 -12.52 -32.22
C GLU A 150 10.14 -12.95 -33.68
N THR A 151 9.81 -14.20 -34.02
CA THR A 151 10.10 -14.77 -35.34
C THR A 151 9.13 -14.31 -36.41
N PHE A 152 7.83 -14.26 -36.10
CA PHE A 152 6.77 -13.98 -37.08
C PHE A 152 6.06 -12.64 -36.83
N GLY A 153 6.35 -11.95 -35.73
CA GLY A 153 5.62 -10.74 -35.36
C GLY A 153 4.15 -10.97 -35.01
N ILE A 154 3.76 -12.22 -34.68
CA ILE A 154 2.39 -12.65 -34.40
C ILE A 154 2.30 -13.18 -32.96
N VAL A 155 1.33 -12.70 -32.18
CA VAL A 155 1.03 -13.11 -30.80
C VAL A 155 -0.11 -14.14 -30.81
N LYS A 156 0.24 -15.41 -30.68
CA LYS A 156 -0.76 -16.44 -30.41
C LYS A 156 -1.15 -16.47 -28.92
N THR A 157 -2.43 -16.72 -28.66
CA THR A 157 -2.89 -17.01 -27.29
C THR A 157 -2.29 -18.34 -26.81
N PHE A 158 -2.26 -18.55 -25.49
CA PHE A 158 -1.74 -19.80 -24.95
C PHE A 158 -2.57 -21.01 -25.39
N ASP A 159 -3.89 -20.84 -25.58
CA ASP A 159 -4.77 -21.95 -25.95
C ASP A 159 -4.57 -22.37 -27.40
N VAL A 160 -4.44 -21.41 -28.33
CA VAL A 160 -4.11 -21.69 -29.73
C VAL A 160 -2.74 -22.39 -29.84
N LEU A 161 -1.74 -21.94 -29.07
CA LEU A 161 -0.43 -22.60 -29.06
C LEU A 161 -0.50 -24.03 -28.54
N LYS A 162 -1.29 -24.31 -27.51
CA LYS A 162 -1.45 -25.69 -27.01
C LYS A 162 -2.04 -26.59 -28.09
N GLU A 163 -3.14 -26.15 -28.73
CA GLU A 163 -3.80 -26.91 -29.78
C GLU A 163 -2.86 -27.21 -30.95
N GLU A 164 -2.13 -26.21 -31.44
CA GLU A 164 -1.20 -26.40 -32.55
C GLU A 164 0.00 -27.30 -32.20
N ILE A 165 0.51 -27.21 -30.96
CA ILE A 165 1.62 -28.06 -30.50
C ILE A 165 1.17 -29.50 -30.34
N GLU A 166 0.01 -29.75 -29.72
CA GLU A 166 -0.54 -31.11 -29.57
C GLU A 166 -0.90 -31.74 -30.92
N ALA A 167 -1.36 -30.93 -31.88
CA ALA A 167 -1.64 -31.38 -33.24
C ALA A 167 -0.39 -31.94 -33.96
N THR A 168 0.82 -31.55 -33.55
CA THR A 168 2.06 -32.10 -34.13
C THR A 168 2.30 -33.57 -33.79
N LYS A 169 1.66 -34.10 -32.73
CA LYS A 169 1.83 -35.46 -32.20
C LYS A 169 3.26 -35.86 -31.80
N LEU A 170 4.22 -34.93 -31.82
CA LEU A 170 5.61 -35.13 -31.40
C LEU A 170 5.93 -34.41 -30.09
N PHE A 171 5.01 -33.57 -29.61
CA PHE A 171 5.12 -32.84 -28.37
C PHE A 171 3.82 -32.95 -27.59
N ARG A 172 3.91 -32.85 -26.27
CA ARG A 172 2.77 -32.81 -25.34
C ARG A 172 2.87 -31.63 -24.40
N ILE A 173 1.72 -31.10 -23.98
CA ILE A 173 1.64 -30.07 -22.96
C ILE A 173 1.59 -30.73 -21.57
N SER A 174 2.30 -30.16 -20.61
CA SER A 174 2.22 -30.55 -19.20
C SER A 174 2.18 -29.32 -18.31
N ASN A 175 1.54 -29.44 -17.14
CA ASN A 175 1.41 -28.33 -16.19
C ASN A 175 1.98 -28.76 -14.84
N ILE A 176 2.99 -28.03 -14.36
CA ILE A 176 3.62 -28.25 -13.06
C ILE A 176 3.53 -26.94 -12.30
N HIS A 177 2.82 -26.93 -11.17
CA HIS A 177 2.66 -25.75 -10.30
C HIS A 177 2.26 -24.45 -11.02
N ARG A 178 1.30 -24.53 -11.97
CA ARG A 178 0.81 -23.41 -12.79
C ARG A 178 1.78 -22.92 -13.86
N THR A 179 2.93 -23.58 -14.02
CA THR A 179 3.85 -23.37 -15.12
C THR A 179 3.59 -24.42 -16.20
N ILE A 180 3.44 -23.97 -17.45
CA ILE A 180 3.10 -24.83 -18.58
C ILE A 180 4.36 -25.15 -19.36
N HIS A 181 4.62 -26.44 -19.51
CA HIS A 181 5.77 -27.03 -20.18
C HIS A 181 5.34 -27.73 -21.47
N VAL A 182 6.18 -27.67 -22.49
CA VAL A 182 6.11 -28.42 -23.73
C VAL A 182 7.17 -29.51 -23.66
N LYS A 183 6.76 -30.77 -23.75
CA LYS A 183 7.65 -31.92 -23.67
C LYS A 183 7.66 -32.69 -24.97
N ARG A 184 8.84 -33.08 -25.45
CA ARG A 184 8.98 -33.97 -26.60
C ARG A 184 8.52 -35.40 -26.22
N LEU A 185 7.87 -36.09 -27.14
CA LEU A 185 7.40 -37.48 -26.99
C LEU A 185 8.48 -38.49 -27.38
#